data_AF-R7QQX0-F1
#
_entry.id   AF-R7QQX0-F1
#
_cell.length_a   1.000
_cell.length_b   1.000
_cell.length_c   1.000
_cell.angle_alpha   90.00
_cell.angle_beta   90.00
_cell.angle_gamma   90.00
#
_symmetry.space_group_name_H-M   'P 1'
#
loop_
_entity.id
_entity.type
_entity.pdbx_description
1 polymer ?
#
loop_
_entity_poly.entity_id
_entity_poly.type
_entity_poly.pdbx_seq_one_letter_code
_entity_poly.pdbx_strand_id
1 'polypeptide(L)'
;MTSNTPQSGVSAQLEHLQARYVGTGHPGTTQHEWATNQHRDSIASYLAHPWMLEYFSVAEGASVGRIKHNLLEKMHRPCGEPPQRQNILKRKIDEISKSSAAQE
;
A
#
# COMPACT_ATOMS: atom_id res chain seq x y z
N MET A 1 -43.05 1.20 -5.87
CA MET A 1 -42.01 2.12 -6.40
C MET A 1 -40.64 1.53 -6.05
N THR A 2 -40.20 0.52 -6.78
CA THR A 2 -38.86 -0.08 -6.63
C THR A 2 -38.12 0.16 -7.94
N SER A 3 -37.36 1.26 -7.99
CA SER A 3 -36.52 1.57 -9.15
C SER A 3 -35.38 0.55 -9.22
N ASN A 4 -35.48 -0.38 -10.17
CA ASN A 4 -34.34 -1.14 -10.66
C ASN A 4 -33.40 -0.19 -11.39
N THR A 5 -32.52 0.48 -10.65
CA THR A 5 -31.38 1.21 -11.22
C THR A 5 -30.36 0.15 -11.68
N PRO A 6 -29.85 0.19 -12.93
CA PRO A 6 -28.86 -0.77 -13.37
C PRO A 6 -27.54 -0.52 -12.62
N GLN A 7 -27.27 -1.35 -11.61
CA GLN A 7 -26.04 -1.35 -10.82
C GLN A 7 -24.76 -1.38 -11.69
N SER A 8 -24.85 -1.89 -12.92
CA SER A 8 -23.73 -1.97 -13.87
C SER A 8 -23.17 -0.61 -14.29
N GLY A 9 -23.99 0.44 -14.37
CA GLY A 9 -23.53 1.77 -14.78
C GLY A 9 -22.63 2.42 -13.74
N VAL A 10 -22.88 2.17 -12.46
CA VAL A 10 -22.13 2.76 -11.34
C VAL A 10 -20.76 2.06 -11.18
N SER A 11 -20.71 0.73 -11.31
CA SER A 11 -19.45 -0.02 -11.24
C SER A 11 -18.49 0.36 -12.37
N ALA A 12 -18.98 0.53 -13.60
CA ALA A 12 -18.14 0.93 -14.73
C ALA A 12 -17.56 2.35 -14.58
N GLN A 13 -18.34 3.28 -14.00
CA GLN A 13 -17.83 4.64 -13.69
C GLN A 13 -16.75 4.60 -12.62
N LEU A 14 -16.90 3.76 -11.60
CA LEU A 14 -15.91 3.60 -10.55
C LEU A 14 -14.60 2.99 -11.08
N GLU A 15 -14.69 1.95 -11.91
CA GLU A 15 -13.52 1.33 -12.55
C GLU A 15 -12.78 2.32 -13.45
N HIS A 16 -13.52 3.16 -14.19
CA HIS A 16 -12.91 4.22 -15.00
C HIS A 16 -12.12 5.22 -14.14
N LEU A 17 -12.67 5.63 -13.01
CA LEU A 17 -11.98 6.55 -12.08
C LEU A 17 -10.76 5.89 -11.44
N GLN A 18 -10.85 4.62 -11.05
CA GLN A 18 -9.73 3.84 -10.49
C GLN A 18 -8.59 3.66 -11.48
N ALA A 19 -8.89 3.52 -12.78
CA ALA A 19 -7.88 3.46 -13.83
C ALA A 19 -7.16 4.80 -14.04
N ARG A 20 -7.84 5.92 -13.78
CA ARG A 20 -7.29 7.28 -13.99
C ARG A 20 -6.49 7.78 -12.79
N TYR A 21 -6.97 7.53 -11.58
CA TYR A 21 -6.41 8.08 -10.35
C TYR A 21 -5.83 6.97 -9.50
N VAL A 22 -4.50 6.87 -9.51
CA VAL A 22 -3.75 5.93 -8.68
C VAL A 22 -4.05 6.23 -7.21
N GLY A 23 -4.28 5.18 -6.41
CA GLY A 23 -4.62 5.31 -4.99
C GLY A 23 -6.11 5.31 -4.68
N THR A 24 -6.98 5.32 -5.71
CA THR A 24 -8.43 5.19 -5.52
C THR A 24 -8.76 3.81 -4.93
N GLY A 25 -9.30 3.80 -3.71
CA GLY A 25 -9.66 2.57 -3.01
C GLY A 25 -10.94 1.90 -3.54
N HIS A 26 -11.15 0.68 -3.07
CA HIS A 26 -12.39 -0.09 -3.21
C HIS A 26 -12.71 -0.76 -1.86
N PRO A 27 -13.94 -1.28 -1.64
CA PRO A 27 -14.30 -1.90 -0.36
C PRO A 27 -13.44 -3.09 0.06
N GLY A 28 -12.69 -3.69 -0.87
CA GLY A 28 -11.76 -4.79 -0.63
C GLY A 28 -10.29 -4.38 -0.54
N THR A 29 -9.99 -3.07 -0.51
CA THR A 29 -8.61 -2.59 -0.39
C THR A 29 -8.02 -3.04 0.94
N THR A 30 -6.84 -3.66 0.87
CA THR A 30 -6.15 -4.15 2.05
C THR A 30 -5.52 -2.99 2.83
N GLN A 31 -5.31 -3.19 4.14
CA GLN A 31 -4.60 -2.21 4.97
C GLN A 31 -3.20 -1.91 4.40
N HIS A 32 -2.53 -2.91 3.83
CA HIS A 32 -1.19 -2.74 3.24
C HIS A 32 -1.22 -1.86 1.98
N GLU A 33 -2.19 -2.07 1.09
CA GLU A 33 -2.37 -1.22 -0.10
C GLU A 33 -2.67 0.23 0.28
N TRP A 34 -3.59 0.44 1.23
CA TRP A 34 -3.92 1.78 1.71
C TRP A 34 -2.72 2.48 2.35
N ALA A 35 -2.00 1.79 3.24
CA ALA A 35 -0.81 2.33 3.89
C ALA A 35 0.32 2.64 2.88
N THR A 36 0.49 1.79 1.86
CA THR A 36 1.48 1.99 0.79
C THR A 36 1.17 3.24 -0.02
N ASN A 37 -0.10 3.46 -0.36
CA ASN A 37 -0.53 4.66 -1.09
C ASN A 37 -0.28 5.92 -0.24
N GLN A 38 -0.65 5.91 1.05
CA GLN A 38 -0.41 7.04 1.95
C GLN A 38 1.07 7.41 2.08
N HIS A 39 1.97 6.42 2.16
CA HIS A 39 3.40 6.68 2.22
C HIS A 39 3.93 7.26 0.91
N ARG A 40 3.46 6.76 -0.24
CA ARG A 40 3.85 7.30 -1.55
C ARG A 40 3.40 8.75 -1.71
N ASP A 41 2.19 9.09 -1.27
CA ASP A 41 1.66 10.45 -1.35
C ASP A 41 2.40 11.40 -0.40
N SER A 42 2.78 10.93 0.78
CA SER A 42 3.61 11.67 1.73
C SER A 42 4.99 11.96 1.14
N ILE A 43 5.66 10.95 0.57
CA ILE A 43 6.97 11.12 -0.07
C ILE A 43 6.88 12.04 -1.29
N ALA A 44 5.84 11.91 -2.12
CA ALA A 44 5.62 12.81 -3.25
C ALA A 44 5.44 14.26 -2.79
N SER A 45 4.72 14.48 -1.68
CA SER A 45 4.56 15.79 -1.05
C SER A 45 5.90 16.34 -0.55
N TYR A 46 6.75 15.51 0.07
CA TYR A 46 8.08 15.92 0.50
C TYR A 46 8.94 16.36 -0.69
N LEU A 47 8.89 15.62 -1.80
CA LEU A 47 9.66 15.92 -3.00
C LEU A 47 9.17 17.16 -3.75
N ALA A 48 7.87 17.44 -3.71
CA ALA A 48 7.26 18.58 -4.39
C ALA A 48 7.50 19.91 -3.67
N HIS A 49 7.72 19.89 -2.35
CA HIS A 49 7.88 21.08 -1.53
C HIS A 49 9.35 21.32 -1.15
N PRO A 50 10.01 22.34 -1.70
CA PRO A 50 11.44 22.59 -1.45
C PRO A 50 11.78 22.79 0.03
N TRP A 51 10.91 23.49 0.77
CA TRP A 51 11.09 23.75 2.20
C TRP A 51 11.06 22.48 3.06
N MET A 52 10.29 21.45 2.66
CA MET A 52 10.33 20.16 3.36
C MET A 52 11.62 19.40 3.08
N LEU A 53 12.08 19.41 1.83
CA LEU A 53 13.36 18.80 1.47
C LEU A 53 14.53 19.45 2.21
N GLU A 54 14.54 20.78 2.33
CA GLU A 54 15.52 21.52 3.10
C GLU A 54 15.46 21.18 4.59
N TYR A 55 14.25 21.10 5.16
CA TYR A 55 14.07 20.69 6.56
C TYR A 55 14.65 19.29 6.83
N PHE A 56 14.37 18.31 5.97
CA PHE A 56 14.94 16.96 6.09
C PHE A 56 16.46 16.94 5.87
N SER A 57 16.97 17.76 4.96
CA SER A 57 18.42 17.90 4.70
C SER A 57 19.16 18.42 5.92
N VAL A 58 18.60 19.42 6.61
CA VAL A 58 19.17 19.95 7.86
C VAL A 58 19.05 18.94 9.00
N ALA A 59 17.91 18.24 9.11
CA ALA A 59 17.68 17.27 10.18
C ALA A 59 18.59 16.03 10.09
N GLU A 60 18.79 15.49 8.88
CA GLU A 60 19.69 14.34 8.66
C GLU A 60 21.16 14.75 8.43
N GLY A 61 21.45 16.03 8.24
CA GLY A 61 22.80 16.53 7.97
C GLY A 61 23.39 16.07 6.63
N ALA A 62 22.53 15.76 5.65
CA ALA A 62 22.92 15.27 4.33
C ALA A 62 22.53 16.28 3.23
N SER A 63 23.18 16.21 2.06
CA SER A 63 22.83 17.08 0.94
C SER A 63 21.40 16.83 0.46
N VAL A 64 20.72 17.90 -0.02
CA VAL A 64 19.35 17.82 -0.55
C VAL A 64 19.21 16.75 -1.63
N GLY A 65 20.23 16.61 -2.49
CA GLY A 65 20.27 15.57 -3.54
C GLY A 65 20.27 14.15 -2.97
N ARG A 66 20.98 13.90 -1.86
CA ARG A 66 21.02 12.60 -1.19
C ARG A 66 19.69 12.27 -0.54
N ILE A 67 19.05 13.24 0.14
CA ILE A 67 17.71 13.06 0.71
C ILE A 67 16.70 12.73 -0.39
N LYS A 68 16.73 13.48 -1.49
CA LYS A 68 15.86 13.22 -2.65
C LYS A 68 16.05 11.81 -3.20
N HIS A 69 17.29 11.35 -3.33
CA HIS A 69 17.59 9.99 -3.76
C HIS A 69 17.04 8.95 -2.78
N ASN A 70 17.32 9.08 -1.49
CA ASN A 70 16.82 8.18 -0.44
C ASN A 70 15.28 8.11 -0.42
N LEU A 71 14.60 9.25 -0.61
CA LEU A 71 13.13 9.31 -0.66
C LEU A 71 12.59 8.59 -1.90
N LEU A 72 13.21 8.76 -3.06
CA LEU A 72 12.82 8.05 -4.29
C LEU A 72 13.01 6.53 -4.17
N GLU A 73 14.10 6.08 -3.54
CA GLU A 73 14.32 4.65 -3.27
C GLU A 73 13.24 4.08 -2.35
N LYS A 74 12.85 4.83 -1.32
CA LYS A 74 11.75 4.45 -0.40
C LYS A 74 10.39 4.35 -1.09
N MET A 75 10.16 4.99 -2.24
CA MET A 75 8.88 4.91 -2.97
C MET A 75 8.58 3.52 -3.55
N HIS A 76 9.61 2.71 -3.84
CA HIS A 76 9.40 1.39 -4.43
C HIS A 76 8.56 0.48 -3.52
N ARG A 77 8.96 0.36 -2.25
CA ARG A 77 8.29 -0.45 -1.23
C ARG A 77 8.36 0.22 0.15
N PRO A 78 7.55 1.26 0.42
CA PRO A 78 7.63 1.99 1.68
C PRO A 78 7.21 1.15 2.89
N CYS A 79 6.27 0.22 2.71
CA CYS A 79 5.71 -0.62 3.77
C CYS A 79 6.24 -2.07 3.73
N GLY A 80 7.35 -2.32 3.04
CA GLY A 80 7.91 -3.67 2.89
C GLY A 80 7.04 -4.60 2.05
N GLU A 81 7.25 -5.92 2.21
CA GLU A 81 6.49 -6.93 1.48
C GLU A 81 5.03 -6.99 1.94
N PRO A 82 4.08 -7.20 1.01
CA PRO A 82 2.69 -7.37 1.39
C PRO A 82 2.54 -8.59 2.31
N PRO A 83 1.62 -8.53 3.30
CA PRO A 83 1.38 -9.67 4.17
C PRO A 83 0.99 -10.86 3.30
N GLN A 84 1.65 -12.00 3.52
CA GLN A 84 1.27 -13.24 2.84
C GLN A 84 -0.20 -13.50 3.16
N ARG A 85 -1.03 -13.58 2.12
CA ARG A 85 -2.45 -13.89 2.26
C ARG A 85 -2.52 -15.16 3.10
N GLN A 86 -3.00 -15.04 4.33
CA GLN A 86 -2.97 -16.14 5.28
C GLN A 86 -3.88 -17.22 4.71
N ASN A 87 -3.29 -18.21 4.05
CA ASN A 87 -3.99 -19.45 3.77
C ASN A 87 -4.11 -20.12 5.14
N ILE A 88 -5.20 -19.80 5.84
CA ILE A 88 -5.55 -20.38 7.13
C ILE A 88 -5.42 -21.91 7.06
N LEU A 89 -5.73 -22.48 5.89
CA LEU A 89 -5.52 -23.88 5.56
C LEU A 89 -4.06 -24.34 5.58
N LYS A 90 -3.12 -23.57 5.02
CA LYS A 90 -1.69 -23.94 5.04
C LYS A 90 -1.14 -23.96 6.46
N ARG A 91 -1.44 -22.92 7.25
CA ARG A 91 -1.04 -22.89 8.67
C ARG A 91 -1.63 -24.05 9.46
N LYS A 92 -2.90 -24.38 9.23
CA LYS A 92 -3.57 -25.48 9.93
C LYS A 92 -2.99 -26.85 9.53
N ILE A 93 -2.64 -27.04 8.25
CA ILE A 93 -1.93 -28.23 7.76
C ILE A 93 -0.52 -28.31 8.37
N ASP A 94 0.20 -27.20 8.44
CA ASP A 94 1.55 -27.14 9.03
C ASP A 94 1.51 -27.41 10.55
N GLU A 95 0.48 -26.94 11.25
CA GLU A 95 0.24 -27.22 12.67
C GLU A 95 -0.11 -28.69 12.91
N ILE A 96 -0.97 -29.29 12.08
CA ILE A 96 -1.32 -30.72 12.15
C ILE A 96 -0.08 -31.58 11.88
N SER A 97 0.70 -31.26 10.85
CA SER A 97 1.93 -32.00 10.52
C SER A 97 3.00 -31.90 11.61
N LYS A 98 3.07 -30.79 12.35
CA LYS A 98 3.96 -30.64 13.50
C LYS A 98 3.47 -31.42 14.72
N SER A 99 2.15 -31.49 14.93
CA SER A 99 1.58 -32.26 16.03
C SER A 99 1.74 -33.77 15.86
N SER A 100 1.67 -34.28 14.63
CA SER A 100 1.90 -35.69 14.32
C SER A 100 3.37 -36.09 14.46
N ALA A 101 4.31 -35.18 14.13
CA ALA A 101 5.75 -35.42 14.25
C ALA A 101 6.28 -35.33 15.69
N ALA A 102 5.49 -34.81 16.63
CA ALA A 102 5.82 -34.76 18.06
C ALA A 102 5.23 -35.93 18.87
N GLN A 103 4.48 -36.83 18.20
CA GLN A 103 3.89 -38.03 18.80
C GLN A 103 4.65 -39.33 18.47
N GLU A 104 5.76 -39.24 17.72
CA GLU A 104 6.78 -40.29 17.58
C GLU A 104 8.01 -39.93 18.43
#